data_AF-V2WLF1-F1
#
_entry.id   AF-V2WLF1-F1
#
_cell.length_a   1.000
_cell.length_b   1.000
_cell.length_c   1.000
_cell.angle_alpha   90.00
_cell.angle_beta   90.00
_cell.angle_gamma   90.00
#
_symmetry.space_group_name_H-M   'P 1'
#
loop_
_entity.id
_entity.type
_entity.pdbx_description
1 polymer ?
#
loop_
_entity_poly.entity_id
_entity_poly.type
_entity_poly.pdbx_seq_one_letter_code
_entity_poly.pdbx_strand_id
1 'polypeptide(L)'
;MSDTSTTFNQFSKLPPPLVTTAVQVMNFAGHYVDLKEPKSFQWDKFLDGDDFTFDKFQSNTINQQTSTVSTMVGKIVDFLRVTLSVVLTSQDIDALKKNVETTFTGLKEAKDNGWADFSKSSSSSNTSWQYRVLFAFPNPDLED
;
A
#
# COMPACT_ATOMS: atom_id res chain seq x y z
N MET A 1 22.87 -8.29 12.28
CA MET A 1 22.06 -7.16 11.79
C MET A 1 20.89 -7.80 11.08
N SER A 2 19.78 -7.98 11.78
CA SER A 2 18.65 -8.81 11.33
C SER A 2 18.04 -8.23 10.06
N ASP A 3 17.85 -9.06 9.04
CA ASP A 3 17.22 -8.71 7.78
C ASP A 3 15.85 -8.07 8.01
N THR A 4 15.75 -6.75 7.93
CA THR A 4 14.48 -6.04 7.92
C THR A 4 13.82 -6.32 6.57
N SER A 5 13.12 -7.46 6.45
CA SER A 5 12.29 -7.75 5.28
C SER A 5 11.29 -6.61 5.12
N THR A 6 11.39 -5.85 4.03
CA THR A 6 10.45 -4.78 3.70
C THR A 6 9.13 -5.40 3.28
N THR A 7 8.20 -5.55 4.24
CA THR A 7 6.88 -6.14 4.01
C THR A 7 5.95 -5.25 3.17
N PHE A 8 6.35 -3.99 2.96
CA PHE A 8 5.64 -2.98 2.18
C PHE A 8 6.56 -2.37 1.12
N ASN A 9 5.98 -2.09 -0.06
CA ASN A 9 6.54 -1.11 -0.97
C ASN A 9 6.27 0.29 -0.43
N GLN A 10 7.30 1.13 -0.30
CA GLN A 10 7.18 2.45 0.31
C GLN A 10 7.13 3.56 -0.73
N PHE A 11 6.22 4.50 -0.52
CA PHE A 11 6.23 5.79 -1.20
C PHE A 11 6.13 6.91 -0.16
N SER A 12 7.17 7.74 -0.07
CA SER A 12 7.21 8.84 0.88
C SER A 12 7.47 10.18 0.18
N LYS A 13 6.74 11.20 0.62
CA LYS A 13 6.93 12.61 0.29
C LYS A 13 7.31 13.45 1.51
N LEU A 14 7.59 12.79 2.63
CA LEU A 14 7.93 13.47 3.87
C LEU A 14 9.29 14.19 3.77
N PRO A 15 9.46 15.33 4.45
CA PRO A 15 10.76 15.98 4.57
C PRO A 15 11.74 15.08 5.37
N PRO A 16 13.07 15.24 5.19
CA PRO A 16 14.08 14.39 5.81
C PRO A 16 13.90 14.15 7.33
N PRO A 17 13.52 15.15 8.16
CA PRO A 17 13.33 14.95 9.59
C PRO A 17 12.23 13.93 9.96
N LEU A 18 11.26 13.69 9.07
CA LEU A 18 10.12 12.80 9.32
C LEU A 18 10.30 11.39 8.73
N VAL A 19 11.39 11.14 7.99
CA VAL A 19 11.64 9.84 7.35
C VAL A 19 11.77 8.72 8.38
N THR A 20 12.47 8.97 9.50
CA THR A 20 12.61 7.96 10.56
C THR A 20 11.27 7.59 11.18
N THR A 21 10.38 8.57 11.38
CA THR A 21 9.01 8.33 11.87
C THR A 21 8.24 7.44 10.91
N ALA A 22 8.32 7.69 9.60
CA ALA A 22 7.66 6.86 8.60
C ALA A 22 8.15 5.41 8.60
N VAL A 23 9.47 5.20 8.80
CA VAL A 23 10.05 3.86 8.93
C VAL A 23 9.53 3.15 10.19
N GLN A 24 9.35 3.86 11.30
CA GLN A 24 8.78 3.28 12.52
C GLN A 24 7.31 2.87 12.31
N VAL A 25 6.50 3.72 11.67
CA VAL A 25 5.10 3.40 11.33
C VAL A 25 5.05 2.17 10.41
N MET A 26 5.94 2.09 9.43
CA MET A 26 6.02 0.91 8.56
C MET A 26 6.40 -0.36 9.35
N ASN A 27 7.42 -0.29 10.20
CA ASN A 27 7.85 -1.45 10.99
C ASN A 27 6.72 -1.92 11.92
N PHE A 28 6.01 -0.98 12.54
CA PHE A 28 4.82 -1.27 13.34
C PHE A 28 3.75 -1.99 12.51
N ALA A 29 3.36 -1.45 11.36
CA ALA A 29 2.41 -2.11 10.46
C ALA A 29 2.92 -3.50 10.01
N GLY A 30 4.24 -3.66 9.84
CA GLY A 30 4.88 -4.93 9.50
C GLY A 30 4.60 -6.07 10.49
N HIS A 31 4.38 -5.77 11.77
CA HIS A 31 4.02 -6.78 12.78
C HIS A 31 2.65 -7.43 12.54
N TYR A 32 1.81 -6.80 11.72
CA TYR A 32 0.47 -7.28 11.38
C TYR A 32 0.44 -8.05 10.05
N VAL A 33 1.59 -8.35 9.45
CA VAL A 33 1.67 -9.28 8.32
C VAL A 33 1.82 -10.71 8.84
N ASP A 34 0.82 -11.55 8.60
CA ASP A 34 0.97 -13.00 8.81
C ASP A 34 1.98 -13.52 7.79
N LEU A 35 3.07 -14.11 8.29
CA LEU A 35 4.15 -14.66 7.49
C LEU A 35 3.87 -16.09 7.00
N LYS A 36 2.72 -16.67 7.39
CA LYS A 36 2.25 -17.94 6.85
C LYS A 36 1.80 -17.75 5.40
N GLU A 37 2.32 -18.59 4.51
CA GLU A 37 1.97 -18.58 3.10
C GLU A 37 0.48 -18.95 2.87
N PRO A 38 -0.28 -18.16 2.09
CA PRO A 38 0.12 -16.90 1.46
C PRO A 38 0.17 -15.75 2.49
N LYS A 39 1.28 -14.99 2.50
CA LYS A 39 1.46 -13.89 3.45
C LYS A 39 0.36 -12.86 3.30
N SER A 40 -0.24 -12.46 4.42
CA SER A 40 -1.41 -11.59 4.42
C SER A 40 -1.40 -10.56 5.54
N PHE A 41 -1.70 -9.31 5.20
CA PHE A 41 -1.92 -8.25 6.18
C PHE A 41 -3.22 -8.47 6.96
N GLN A 42 -3.12 -8.45 8.28
CA GLN A 42 -4.20 -8.72 9.23
C GLN A 42 -4.88 -7.41 9.65
N TRP A 43 -5.78 -6.91 8.80
CA TRP A 43 -6.48 -5.63 9.01
C TRP A 43 -7.18 -5.55 10.38
N ASP A 44 -7.91 -6.59 10.78
CA ASP A 44 -8.67 -6.59 12.03
C ASP A 44 -7.75 -6.39 13.25
N LYS A 45 -6.58 -7.05 13.27
CA LYS A 45 -5.60 -6.91 14.35
C LYS A 45 -4.93 -5.54 14.34
N PHE A 46 -4.68 -4.99 13.15
CA PHE A 46 -4.06 -3.69 13.01
C PHE A 46 -4.96 -2.56 13.51
N LEU A 47 -6.27 -2.66 13.27
CA LEU A 47 -7.26 -1.68 13.69
C LEU A 47 -7.59 -1.73 15.19
N ASP A 48 -7.33 -2.87 15.84
CA ASP A 48 -7.53 -3.08 17.29
C ASP A 48 -6.32 -2.65 18.14
N GLY A 49 -5.28 -2.07 17.52
CA GLY A 49 -4.08 -1.62 18.24
C GLY A 49 -4.27 -0.29 18.96
N ASP A 50 -3.83 -0.22 20.22
CA ASP A 50 -3.98 0.98 21.09
C ASP A 50 -2.96 2.11 20.81
N ASP A 51 -1.90 1.84 20.05
CA ASP A 51 -0.76 2.77 19.87
C ASP A 51 -1.03 3.90 18.86
N PHE A 52 -2.05 3.77 17.99
CA PHE A 52 -2.38 4.76 16.96
C PHE A 52 -3.84 5.16 16.99
N THR A 53 -4.10 6.43 16.64
CA THR A 53 -5.45 6.89 16.33
C THR A 53 -5.63 6.88 14.82
N PHE A 54 -6.70 6.24 14.36
CA PHE A 54 -7.08 6.24 12.95
C PHE A 54 -7.99 7.43 12.68
N ASP A 55 -7.56 8.35 11.82
CA ASP A 55 -8.42 9.43 11.33
C ASP A 55 -9.52 8.87 10.43
N LYS A 56 -9.14 8.04 9.45
CA LYS A 56 -10.07 7.42 8.48
C LYS A 56 -9.64 5.99 8.14
N PHE A 57 -10.62 5.11 8.02
CA PHE A 57 -10.47 3.77 7.45
C PHE A 57 -11.50 3.56 6.33
N GLN A 58 -11.06 3.10 5.17
CA GLN A 58 -11.94 2.74 4.06
C GLN A 58 -11.48 1.44 3.40
N SER A 59 -12.45 0.57 3.09
CA SER A 59 -12.26 -0.65 2.32
C SER A 59 -13.27 -0.66 1.17
N ASN A 60 -12.80 -0.94 -0.04
CA ASN A 60 -13.64 -0.95 -1.23
C ASN A 60 -13.25 -2.11 -2.17
N THR A 61 -14.24 -2.69 -2.84
CA THR A 61 -14.02 -3.70 -3.88
C THR A 61 -14.33 -3.10 -5.24
N ILE A 62 -13.31 -3.01 -6.10
CA ILE A 62 -13.47 -2.53 -7.47
C ILE A 62 -13.75 -3.72 -8.38
N ASN A 63 -15.00 -3.82 -8.85
CA ASN A 63 -15.38 -4.80 -9.86
C ASN A 63 -15.04 -4.28 -11.27
N GLN A 64 -14.29 -5.06 -12.04
CA GLN A 64 -13.90 -4.71 -13.39
C GLN A 64 -13.88 -5.97 -14.28
N GLN A 65 -14.56 -5.89 -15.42
CA GLN A 65 -14.58 -6.94 -16.44
C GLN A 65 -14.02 -6.36 -17.75
N THR A 66 -13.10 -7.10 -18.40
CA THR A 66 -12.51 -6.78 -19.72
C THR A 66 -12.07 -5.32 -19.88
N SER A 67 -11.00 -4.93 -19.19
CA SER A 67 -10.50 -3.55 -19.23
C SER A 67 -8.97 -3.51 -19.05
N THR A 68 -8.38 -2.33 -19.22
CA THR A 68 -6.93 -2.15 -19.20
C THR A 68 -6.40 -1.97 -17.78
N VAL A 69 -5.11 -2.25 -17.58
CA VAL A 69 -4.39 -1.94 -16.33
C VAL A 69 -4.48 -0.45 -16.02
N SER A 70 -4.32 0.43 -17.01
CA SER A 70 -4.43 1.88 -16.84
C SER A 70 -5.78 2.31 -16.27
N THR A 71 -6.89 1.69 -16.72
CA THR A 71 -8.22 1.94 -16.16
C THR A 71 -8.33 1.53 -14.70
N MET A 72 -7.73 0.38 -14.32
CA MET A 72 -7.71 -0.08 -12.93
C MET A 72 -6.87 0.85 -12.03
N VAL A 73 -5.69 1.25 -12.52
CA VAL A 73 -4.80 2.21 -11.87
C VAL A 73 -5.53 3.52 -11.59
N GLY A 74 -6.25 4.06 -12.60
CA GLY A 74 -7.04 5.29 -12.44
C GLY A 74 -8.05 5.20 -11.30
N LYS A 75 -8.82 4.11 -11.23
CA LYS A 75 -9.83 3.89 -10.16
C LYS A 75 -9.20 3.81 -8.77
N ILE A 76 -8.07 3.13 -8.64
CA ILE A 76 -7.36 3.03 -7.35
C ILE A 76 -6.81 4.40 -6.94
N VAL A 77 -6.23 5.16 -7.88
CA VAL A 77 -5.73 6.51 -7.61
C VAL A 77 -6.86 7.43 -7.17
N ASP A 78 -8.01 7.39 -7.83
CA ASP A 78 -9.17 8.20 -7.43
C ASP A 78 -9.69 7.82 -6.04
N PHE A 79 -9.72 6.53 -5.70
CA PHE A 79 -10.01 6.09 -4.34
C PHE A 79 -9.01 6.65 -3.32
N LEU A 80 -7.70 6.52 -3.59
CA LEU A 80 -6.66 7.02 -2.69
C LEU A 80 -6.74 8.53 -2.50
N ARG A 81 -7.06 9.31 -3.55
CA ARG A 81 -7.23 10.76 -3.48
C ARG A 81 -8.35 11.16 -2.52
N VAL A 82 -9.47 10.45 -2.54
CA VAL A 82 -10.60 10.71 -1.63
C VAL A 82 -10.24 10.31 -0.20
N THR A 83 -9.59 9.15 -0.02
CA THR A 83 -9.26 8.63 1.31
C THR A 83 -8.20 9.46 2.02
N LEU A 84 -7.12 9.83 1.32
CA LEU A 84 -6.00 10.56 1.92
C LEU A 84 -6.40 11.95 2.43
N SER A 85 -7.43 12.57 1.84
CA SER A 85 -7.89 13.91 2.24
C SER A 85 -6.79 14.98 2.27
N VAL A 86 -5.69 14.76 1.54
CA VAL A 86 -4.56 15.70 1.43
C VAL A 86 -4.61 16.44 0.10
N VAL A 87 -4.05 17.66 0.08
CA VAL A 87 -3.88 18.42 -1.16
C VAL A 87 -2.73 17.80 -1.97
N LEU A 88 -3.07 17.07 -3.03
CA LEU A 88 -2.09 16.49 -3.95
C LEU A 88 -1.90 17.39 -5.18
N THR A 89 -0.65 17.75 -5.48
CA THR A 89 -0.33 18.45 -6.73
C THR A 89 -0.49 17.51 -7.93
N SER A 90 -0.54 18.05 -9.16
CA SER A 90 -0.53 17.22 -10.38
C SER A 90 0.68 16.28 -10.42
N GLN A 91 1.84 16.73 -9.94
CA GLN A 91 3.05 15.92 -9.87
C GLN A 91 2.91 14.76 -8.85
N ASP A 92 2.22 14.98 -7.74
CA ASP A 92 1.97 13.92 -6.76
C ASP A 92 0.98 12.89 -7.30
N ILE A 93 -0.04 13.34 -8.03
CA ILE A 93 -1.00 12.45 -8.70
C ILE A 93 -0.28 11.58 -9.73
N ASP A 94 0.63 12.14 -10.53
CA ASP A 94 1.39 11.37 -11.52
C ASP A 94 2.36 10.37 -10.86
N ALA A 95 3.00 10.78 -9.75
CA ALA A 95 3.82 9.88 -8.96
C ALA A 95 2.98 8.74 -8.33
N LEU A 96 1.78 9.04 -7.84
CA LEU A 96 0.86 8.06 -7.27
C LEU A 96 0.38 7.07 -8.35
N LYS A 97 0.00 7.56 -9.55
CA LYS A 97 -0.34 6.71 -10.70
C LYS A 97 0.79 5.76 -11.04
N LYS A 98 2.02 6.25 -11.15
CA LYS A 98 3.19 5.43 -11.46
C LYS A 98 3.41 4.34 -10.40
N ASN A 99 3.29 4.67 -9.11
CA ASN A 99 3.43 3.69 -8.04
C ASN A 99 2.31 2.67 -8.00
N VAL A 100 1.07 3.08 -8.25
CA VAL A 100 -0.06 2.14 -8.37
C VAL A 100 0.13 1.24 -9.59
N GLU A 101 0.64 1.76 -10.70
CA GLU A 101 0.94 0.97 -11.91
C GLU A 101 2.04 -0.07 -11.67
N THR A 102 3.08 0.23 -10.88
CA THR A 102 4.10 -0.77 -10.52
C THR A 102 3.54 -1.90 -9.67
N THR A 103 2.40 -1.71 -8.98
CA THR A 103 1.71 -2.82 -8.28
C THR A 103 1.13 -3.88 -9.22
N PHE A 104 0.94 -3.55 -10.51
CA PHE A 104 0.45 -4.46 -11.54
C PHE A 104 1.55 -4.94 -12.49
N THR A 105 2.60 -4.14 -12.71
CA THR A 105 3.64 -4.42 -13.70
C THR A 105 4.94 -4.94 -13.09
N GLY A 106 5.25 -4.59 -11.82
CA GLY A 106 6.46 -4.96 -11.10
C GLY A 106 6.33 -6.22 -10.23
N LEU A 107 5.41 -7.14 -10.58
CA LEU A 107 4.99 -8.24 -9.71
C LEU A 107 6.11 -9.22 -9.32
N LYS A 108 7.10 -9.45 -10.19
CA LYS A 108 8.24 -10.33 -9.90
C LYS A 108 9.11 -9.72 -8.80
N GLU A 109 9.55 -8.48 -8.99
CA GLU A 109 10.33 -7.73 -8.00
C GLU A 109 9.57 -7.61 -6.68
N ALA A 110 8.26 -7.40 -6.75
CA ALA A 110 7.42 -7.31 -5.57
C ALA A 110 7.37 -8.60 -4.74
N LYS A 111 7.39 -9.75 -5.42
CA LYS A 111 7.51 -11.06 -4.79
C LYS A 111 8.88 -11.20 -4.12
N ASP A 112 9.94 -10.92 -4.87
CA ASP A 112 11.32 -11.11 -4.44
C ASP A 112 11.66 -10.23 -3.22
N ASN A 113 11.07 -9.03 -3.14
CA ASN A 113 11.23 -8.11 -2.02
C ASN A 113 10.25 -8.34 -0.85
N GLY A 114 9.28 -9.27 -0.99
CA GLY A 114 8.40 -9.70 0.10
C GLY A 114 7.17 -8.83 0.37
N TRP A 115 6.86 -7.83 -0.46
CA TRP A 115 5.66 -7.01 -0.32
C TRP A 115 4.50 -7.43 -1.23
N ALA A 116 4.69 -8.46 -2.06
CA ALA A 116 3.60 -9.13 -2.76
C ALA A 116 3.61 -10.65 -2.53
N ASP A 117 2.42 -11.21 -2.31
CA ASP A 117 2.22 -12.65 -2.14
C ASP A 117 1.18 -13.17 -3.14
N PHE A 118 1.38 -14.38 -3.66
CA PHE A 118 0.64 -14.89 -4.82
C PHE A 118 -0.07 -16.19 -4.47
N SER A 119 -1.36 -16.22 -4.76
CA SER A 119 -2.20 -17.40 -4.63
C SER A 119 -2.86 -17.75 -5.95
N LYS A 120 -3.17 -19.03 -6.12
CA LYS A 120 -3.90 -19.56 -7.27
C LYS A 120 -5.14 -20.26 -6.74
N SER A 121 -6.28 -20.14 -7.43
CA SER A 121 -7.42 -20.97 -7.05
C SER A 121 -7.15 -22.43 -7.37
N SER A 122 -7.84 -23.31 -6.64
CA SER A 122 -7.86 -24.75 -6.90
C SER A 122 -8.29 -25.10 -8.32
N SER A 123 -9.13 -24.27 -8.95
CA SER A 123 -9.60 -24.43 -10.32
C SER A 123 -8.61 -23.98 -11.40
N SER A 124 -7.48 -23.36 -11.03
CA SER A 124 -6.49 -22.75 -11.94
C SER A 124 -7.04 -21.72 -12.94
N SER A 125 -8.30 -21.30 -12.81
CA SER A 125 -8.97 -20.36 -13.72
C SER A 125 -8.61 -18.90 -13.44
N ASN A 126 -8.03 -18.60 -12.28
CA ASN A 126 -7.63 -17.27 -11.87
C ASN A 126 -6.37 -17.29 -10.99
N THR A 127 -5.65 -16.18 -11.05
CA THR A 127 -4.55 -15.85 -10.14
C THR A 127 -4.97 -14.67 -9.27
N SER A 128 -4.51 -14.67 -8.03
CA SER A 128 -4.70 -13.56 -7.10
C SER A 128 -3.38 -13.24 -6.43
N TRP A 129 -3.23 -11.99 -6.02
CA TRP A 129 -2.10 -11.57 -5.21
C TRP A 129 -2.55 -10.53 -4.20
N GLN A 130 -1.87 -10.50 -3.06
CA GLN A 130 -1.93 -9.37 -2.14
C GLN A 130 -0.68 -8.53 -2.36
N TYR A 131 -0.86 -7.26 -2.73
CA TYR A 131 0.23 -6.28 -2.80
C TYR A 131 0.10 -5.33 -1.61
N ARG A 132 1.20 -5.08 -0.90
CA ARG A 132 1.25 -4.19 0.27
C ARG A 132 2.04 -2.93 -0.05
N VAL A 133 1.40 -1.77 0.04
CA VAL A 133 2.00 -0.44 -0.17
C VAL A 133 1.77 0.41 1.06
N LEU A 134 2.77 1.21 1.45
CA LEU A 134 2.65 2.25 2.46
C LEU A 134 2.95 3.61 1.82
N PHE A 135 2.02 4.54 1.98
CA PHE A 135 2.16 5.92 1.54
C PHE A 135 2.37 6.84 2.74
N ALA A 136 3.35 7.74 2.66
CA ALA A 136 3.63 8.73 3.70
C ALA A 136 3.69 10.13 3.09
N PHE A 137 2.82 11.02 3.56
CA PHE A 137 2.69 12.40 3.07
C PHE A 137 2.78 13.39 4.23
N PRO A 138 3.29 14.61 4.01
CA PRO A 138 3.17 15.70 4.97
C PRO A 138 1.71 15.96 5.32
N ASN A 139 1.45 16.35 6.57
CA ASN A 139 0.11 16.77 6.96
C ASN A 139 -0.19 18.13 6.28
N PRO A 140 -1.24 18.22 5.43
CA PRO A 140 -1.57 19.45 4.72
C PRO A 140 -1.99 20.61 5.63
N ASP A 141 -2.40 20.31 6.87
CA ASP A 141 -2.88 21.30 7.84
C ASP A 141 -1.76 21.91 8.69
N LEU A 142 -0.53 21.40 8.55
CA LEU A 142 0.65 21.96 9.22
C LEU A 142 1.43 22.81 8.21
N GLU A 143 1.75 24.05 8.59
CA GLU A 143 2.67 24.89 7.81
C GLU A 143 4.07 24.24 7.76
N ASP A 144 4.78 24.47 6.65
CA ASP A 144 6.13 23.95 6.39
C ASP A 144 7.18 24.45 7.41
#